data_AF-A0A6P0Z8I7-F1
#
_entry.id   AF-A0A6P0Z8I7-F1
#
_cell.length_a   1.000
_cell.length_b   1.000
_cell.length_c   1.000
_cell.angle_alpha   90.00
_cell.angle_beta   90.00
_cell.angle_gamma   90.00
#
_symmetry.space_group_name_H-M   'P 1'
#
loop_
_entity.id
_entity.type
_entity.pdbx_description
1 polymer ?
#
loop_
_entity_poly.entity_id
_entity_poly.type
_entity_poly.pdbx_seq_one_letter_code
_entity_poly.pdbx_strand_id
1 'polypeptide(L)'
;VGDTEKANSNSPSQSFLKTPKGLSVELSKAFPAYDLLSQCCLCITTVGANTAELGALAVPMIVLIPTQQLEAMRAWDGLPGVLANLPVVGAGLAKLINWLILRRKRLFAWPNIWAQEEIVPELVGQLQPQEVAQVVLDYLEHPQKLEIMRSRLRSVRGEPGAAQKLAELVKEELESF
;
A
#
# COMPACT_ATOMS: atom_id res chain seq x y z
N VAL A 1 -26.69 0.44 -51.90
CA VAL A 1 -25.25 0.18 -51.69
C VAL A 1 -24.71 1.44 -51.02
N GLY A 2 -24.74 1.63 -49.71
CA GLY A 2 -24.58 0.67 -48.62
C GLY A 2 -23.15 0.78 -48.15
N ASP A 3 -22.86 1.77 -47.29
CA ASP A 3 -21.68 1.84 -46.42
C ASP A 3 -21.99 2.80 -45.26
N THR A 4 -22.70 2.28 -44.26
CA THR A 4 -22.71 2.85 -42.92
C THR A 4 -21.53 2.24 -42.18
N GLU A 5 -20.48 3.03 -41.97
CA GLU A 5 -19.44 2.74 -40.99
C GLU A 5 -20.09 2.51 -39.63
N LYS A 6 -20.11 1.25 -39.19
CA LYS A 6 -20.44 0.90 -37.82
C LYS A 6 -19.37 1.49 -36.92
N ALA A 7 -19.68 2.60 -36.27
CA ALA A 7 -18.95 3.06 -35.10
C ALA A 7 -18.87 1.89 -34.11
N ASN A 8 -17.63 1.45 -33.85
CA ASN A 8 -17.32 0.28 -33.06
C ASN A 8 -17.69 0.57 -31.58
N SER A 9 -18.88 0.15 -31.17
CA SER A 9 -19.51 0.46 -29.88
C SER A 9 -18.99 -0.42 -28.74
N ASN A 10 -17.68 -0.42 -28.49
CA ASN A 10 -17.06 -1.19 -27.40
C ASN A 10 -16.02 -0.38 -26.61
N SER A 11 -16.24 0.92 -26.43
CA SER A 11 -15.55 1.65 -25.36
C SER A 11 -16.18 1.25 -24.01
N PRO A 12 -15.43 0.70 -23.04
CA PRO A 12 -15.97 0.41 -21.72
C PRO A 12 -16.55 1.70 -21.14
N SER A 13 -17.79 1.64 -20.65
CA SER A 13 -18.47 2.79 -20.08
C SER A 13 -17.70 3.30 -18.86
N GLN A 14 -17.01 4.43 -19.01
CA GLN A 14 -16.32 5.09 -17.91
C GLN A 14 -17.33 5.38 -16.81
N SER A 15 -17.09 4.79 -15.63
CA SER A 15 -17.92 4.96 -14.45
C SER A 15 -17.31 6.07 -13.59
N PHE A 16 -18.14 6.90 -12.96
CA PHE A 16 -17.67 8.00 -12.12
C PHE A 16 -18.39 8.00 -10.77
N LEU A 17 -17.66 8.30 -9.69
CA LEU A 17 -18.20 8.66 -8.40
C LEU A 17 -18.30 10.18 -8.30
N LYS A 18 -19.52 10.68 -8.08
CA LYS A 18 -19.78 12.12 -7.93
C LYS A 18 -20.07 12.46 -6.48
N THR A 19 -19.32 13.42 -5.94
CA THR A 19 -19.58 13.95 -4.60
C THR A 19 -20.70 15.01 -4.64
N PRO A 20 -21.39 15.29 -3.53
CA PRO A 20 -22.41 16.34 -3.47
C PRO A 20 -21.88 17.75 -3.83
N LYS A 21 -20.58 17.98 -3.69
CA LYS A 21 -19.90 19.24 -4.04
C LYS A 21 -19.43 19.29 -5.49
N GLY A 22 -19.73 18.28 -6.30
CA GLY A 22 -19.45 18.27 -7.75
C GLY A 22 -18.12 17.64 -8.17
N LEU A 23 -17.24 17.22 -7.23
CA LEU A 23 -16.05 16.44 -7.58
C LEU A 23 -16.46 15.12 -8.23
N SER A 24 -15.89 14.82 -9.39
CA SER A 24 -16.10 13.59 -10.16
C SER A 24 -14.80 12.78 -10.17
N VAL A 25 -14.84 11.56 -9.62
CA VAL A 25 -13.70 10.64 -9.56
C VAL A 25 -13.96 9.49 -10.50
N GLU A 26 -13.05 9.24 -11.43
CA GLU A 26 -13.15 8.09 -12.34
C GLU A 26 -13.00 6.77 -11.57
N LEU A 27 -13.84 5.79 -11.92
CA LEU A 27 -13.84 4.45 -11.33
C LEU A 27 -13.35 3.44 -12.36
N SER A 28 -12.15 2.91 -12.15
CA SER A 28 -11.68 1.73 -12.87
C SER A 28 -12.14 0.46 -12.14
N LYS A 29 -12.82 -0.43 -12.86
CA LYS A 29 -13.28 -1.75 -12.35
C LYS A 29 -12.44 -2.91 -12.88
N ALA A 30 -11.48 -2.64 -13.76
CA ALA A 30 -10.61 -3.65 -14.31
C ALA A 30 -9.70 -4.21 -13.21
N PHE A 31 -9.51 -5.53 -13.18
CA PHE A 31 -8.58 -6.18 -12.26
C PHE A 31 -7.83 -7.32 -12.98
N PRO A 32 -6.48 -7.36 -12.92
CA PRO A 32 -5.62 -6.31 -12.34
C PRO A 32 -5.58 -5.05 -13.20
N ALA A 33 -5.42 -3.88 -12.57
CA ALA A 33 -5.43 -2.57 -13.25
C ALA A 33 -4.04 -2.06 -13.65
N TYR A 34 -3.10 -2.94 -14.01
CA TYR A 34 -1.67 -2.59 -14.14
C TYR A 34 -1.40 -1.51 -15.19
N ASP A 35 -2.10 -1.52 -16.32
CA ASP A 35 -1.95 -0.49 -17.35
C ASP A 35 -2.26 0.90 -16.80
N LEU A 36 -3.36 1.03 -16.04
CA LEU A 36 -3.75 2.28 -15.40
C LEU A 36 -2.76 2.67 -14.28
N LEU A 37 -2.44 1.73 -13.38
CA LEU A 37 -1.56 1.99 -12.24
C LEU A 37 -0.17 2.45 -12.68
N SER A 38 0.37 1.87 -13.75
CA SER A 38 1.70 2.24 -14.29
C SER A 38 1.77 3.67 -14.84
N GLN A 39 0.61 4.28 -15.14
CA GLN A 39 0.51 5.65 -15.64
C GLN A 39 0.34 6.68 -14.51
N CYS A 40 0.05 6.24 -13.28
CA CYS A 40 -0.11 7.14 -12.14
C CYS A 40 1.24 7.75 -11.71
N CYS A 41 1.25 9.06 -11.45
CA CYS A 41 2.42 9.73 -10.89
C CYS A 41 2.59 9.49 -9.38
N LEU A 42 1.48 9.28 -8.67
CA LEU A 42 1.38 9.04 -7.24
C LEU A 42 0.07 8.31 -6.94
N CYS A 43 0.12 7.30 -6.07
CA CYS A 43 -1.06 6.60 -5.57
C CYS A 43 -1.25 6.85 -4.07
N ILE A 44 -2.51 6.96 -3.63
CA ILE A 44 -2.88 6.91 -2.22
C ILE A 44 -3.48 5.53 -1.98
N THR A 45 -3.00 4.81 -0.96
CA THR A 45 -3.39 3.42 -0.76
C THR A 45 -3.37 3.03 0.72
N THR A 46 -3.88 1.86 1.07
CA THR A 46 -3.80 1.28 2.43
C THR A 46 -2.79 0.14 2.46
N VAL A 47 -2.50 -0.42 3.64
CA VAL A 47 -1.62 -1.58 3.78
C VAL A 47 -2.23 -2.84 3.13
N GLY A 48 -1.39 -3.65 2.48
CA GLY A 48 -1.82 -4.89 1.83
C GLY A 48 -1.02 -5.23 0.57
N ALA A 49 -1.54 -6.17 -0.22
CA ALA A 49 -0.94 -6.62 -1.48
C ALA A 49 -0.76 -5.48 -2.51
N ASN A 50 -1.67 -4.51 -2.51
CA ASN A 50 -1.59 -3.26 -3.26
C ASN A 50 -0.22 -2.54 -3.12
N THR A 51 0.38 -2.52 -1.92
CA THR A 51 1.70 -1.89 -1.72
C THR A 51 2.84 -2.67 -2.38
N ALA A 52 2.73 -4.01 -2.44
CA ALA A 52 3.68 -4.84 -3.18
C ALA A 52 3.52 -4.67 -4.69
N GLU A 53 2.27 -4.63 -5.17
CA GLU A 53 1.96 -4.43 -6.60
C GLU A 53 2.46 -3.07 -7.10
N LEU A 54 2.16 -1.99 -6.37
CA LEU A 54 2.68 -0.65 -6.69
C LEU A 54 4.21 -0.59 -6.59
N GLY A 55 4.79 -1.30 -5.61
CA GLY A 55 6.25 -1.40 -5.45
C GLY A 55 6.91 -2.09 -6.65
N ALA A 56 6.34 -3.19 -7.13
CA ALA A 56 6.82 -3.91 -8.31
C ALA A 56 6.74 -3.05 -9.60
N LEU A 57 5.67 -2.27 -9.73
CA LEU A 57 5.48 -1.29 -10.80
C LEU A 57 6.35 -0.02 -10.64
N ALA A 58 7.02 0.15 -9.50
CA ALA A 58 7.75 1.35 -9.13
C ALA A 58 6.90 2.63 -9.21
N VAL A 59 5.62 2.54 -8.81
CA VAL A 59 4.70 3.67 -8.75
C VAL A 59 4.83 4.32 -7.37
N PRO A 60 5.18 5.61 -7.28
CA PRO A 60 5.19 6.33 -6.00
C PRO A 60 3.86 6.21 -5.27
N MET A 61 3.89 6.07 -3.94
CA MET A 61 2.68 5.89 -3.16
C MET A 61 2.77 6.54 -1.76
N ILE A 62 1.62 6.91 -1.20
CA ILE A 62 1.45 7.27 0.21
C ILE A 62 0.51 6.23 0.83
N VAL A 63 0.94 5.63 1.95
CA VAL A 63 0.19 4.57 2.63
C VAL A 63 -0.54 5.15 3.83
N LEU A 64 -1.86 5.00 3.85
CA LEU A 64 -2.74 5.47 4.93
C LEU A 64 -3.09 4.31 5.87
N ILE A 65 -2.87 4.53 7.16
CA ILE A 65 -3.13 3.55 8.23
C ILE A 65 -3.98 4.24 9.31
N PRO A 66 -5.29 4.43 9.05
CA PRO A 66 -6.17 5.13 9.98
C PRO A 66 -6.37 4.31 11.26
N THR A 67 -6.09 4.90 12.43
CA THR A 67 -6.28 4.23 13.72
C THR A 67 -7.67 4.44 14.32
N GLN A 68 -8.50 5.32 13.76
CA GLN A 68 -9.88 5.56 14.22
C GLN A 68 -10.73 4.28 14.21
N GLN A 69 -10.41 3.31 13.34
CA GLN A 69 -11.09 2.01 13.28
C GLN A 69 -10.32 0.90 14.03
N LEU A 70 -9.04 1.11 14.33
CA LEU A 70 -8.21 0.15 15.07
C LEU A 70 -8.49 0.14 16.58
N GLU A 71 -9.10 1.20 17.13
CA GLU A 71 -9.58 1.19 18.52
C GLU A 71 -10.71 0.17 18.73
N ALA A 72 -11.50 -0.13 17.69
CA ALA A 72 -12.51 -1.19 17.73
C ALA A 72 -11.87 -2.60 17.69
N MET A 73 -10.69 -2.77 17.08
CA MET A 73 -9.93 -4.03 17.05
C MET A 73 -9.04 -4.22 18.29
N ARG A 74 -8.51 -3.14 18.89
CA ARG A 74 -7.68 -3.21 20.11
C ARG A 74 -8.44 -3.68 21.35
N ALA A 75 -9.78 -3.70 21.29
CA ALA A 75 -10.62 -4.31 22.29
C ALA A 75 -10.55 -5.87 22.29
N TRP A 76 -9.92 -6.48 21.28
CA TRP A 76 -9.78 -7.94 21.14
C TRP A 76 -8.35 -8.33 20.73
N ASP A 77 -7.48 -8.58 21.71
CA ASP A 77 -6.97 -9.94 21.98
C ASP A 77 -5.86 -9.94 23.05
N GLY A 78 -5.92 -10.94 23.93
CA GLY A 78 -5.21 -11.04 25.21
C GLY A 78 -3.67 -11.10 25.15
N LEU A 79 -3.07 -11.46 26.30
CA LEU A 79 -1.66 -11.33 26.71
C LEU A 79 -1.21 -9.94 27.22
N PRO A 80 -1.24 -8.83 26.46
CA PRO A 80 -0.87 -7.51 26.99
C PRO A 80 -1.80 -7.04 28.12
N GLY A 81 -3.11 -7.30 27.99
CA GLY A 81 -4.09 -6.99 29.05
C GLY A 81 -3.95 -7.84 30.31
N VAL A 82 -3.36 -9.04 30.19
CA VAL A 82 -3.10 -9.95 31.32
C VAL A 82 -1.79 -9.60 32.01
N LEU A 83 -0.76 -9.24 31.23
CA LEU A 83 0.56 -8.81 31.74
C LEU A 83 0.51 -7.44 32.43
N ALA A 84 -0.43 -6.56 32.06
CA ALA A 84 -0.62 -5.26 32.71
C ALA A 84 -1.12 -5.35 34.16
N ASN A 85 -1.71 -6.49 34.58
CA ASN A 85 -2.26 -6.69 35.93
C ASN A 85 -1.27 -7.31 36.93
N LEU A 86 0.02 -7.50 36.58
CA LEU A 86 1.04 -8.03 37.50
C LEU A 86 1.71 -6.88 38.31
N PRO A 87 1.42 -6.74 39.62
CA PRO A 87 1.55 -5.48 40.35
C PRO A 87 2.99 -5.04 40.72
N VAL A 88 4.06 -5.72 40.26
CA VAL A 88 5.43 -5.39 40.70
C VAL A 88 6.52 -5.50 39.61
N VAL A 89 6.37 -6.41 38.63
CA VAL A 89 7.38 -6.60 37.55
C VAL A 89 7.00 -5.85 36.26
N GLY A 90 5.75 -5.41 36.15
CA GLY A 90 5.19 -4.83 34.92
C GLY A 90 5.77 -3.47 34.52
N ALA A 91 6.08 -2.57 35.45
CA ALA A 91 6.43 -1.18 35.10
C ALA A 91 7.79 -1.05 34.40
N GLY A 92 8.79 -1.84 34.79
CA GLY A 92 10.12 -1.83 34.16
C GLY A 92 10.13 -2.58 32.83
N LEU A 93 9.49 -3.75 32.78
CA LEU A 93 9.40 -4.56 31.57
C LEU A 93 8.50 -3.92 30.51
N ALA A 94 7.37 -3.32 30.89
CA ALA A 94 6.50 -2.58 29.97
C ALA A 94 7.20 -1.34 29.41
N LYS A 95 8.01 -0.63 30.22
CA LYS A 95 8.86 0.46 29.71
C LYS A 95 9.91 -0.03 28.73
N LEU A 96 10.56 -1.17 29.00
CA LEU A 96 11.55 -1.76 28.10
C LEU A 96 10.91 -2.23 26.78
N ILE A 97 9.78 -2.94 26.86
CA ILE A 97 9.02 -3.41 25.70
C ILE A 97 8.49 -2.24 24.89
N ASN A 98 7.88 -1.23 25.53
CA ASN A 98 7.44 -0.02 24.83
C ASN A 98 8.63 0.72 24.21
N TRP A 99 9.75 0.84 24.90
CA TRP A 99 10.95 1.45 24.34
C TRP A 99 11.52 0.67 23.16
N LEU A 100 11.48 -0.68 23.19
CA LEU A 100 11.92 -1.53 22.09
C LEU A 100 10.97 -1.45 20.89
N ILE A 101 9.67 -1.41 21.15
CA ILE A 101 8.61 -1.26 20.13
C ILE A 101 8.65 0.15 19.53
N LEU A 102 8.86 1.20 20.33
CA LEU A 102 9.05 2.57 19.83
C LEU A 102 10.37 2.70 19.04
N ARG A 103 11.42 1.97 19.42
CA ARG A 103 12.69 1.94 18.67
C ARG A 103 12.58 1.19 17.34
N ARG A 104 11.75 0.17 17.25
CA ARG A 104 11.40 -0.46 15.98
C ARG A 104 10.29 0.36 15.33
N LYS A 105 10.66 1.36 14.52
CA LYS A 105 9.74 1.93 13.52
C LYS A 105 9.13 0.75 12.76
N ARG A 106 7.86 0.42 13.05
CA ARG A 106 7.16 -0.67 12.37
C ARG A 106 6.85 -0.15 10.97
N LEU A 107 7.52 -0.73 9.99
CA LEU A 107 7.24 -0.53 8.58
C LEU A 107 6.09 -1.48 8.21
N PHE A 108 5.09 -0.95 7.54
CA PHE A 108 3.88 -1.70 7.18
C PHE A 108 3.76 -1.94 5.68
N ALA A 109 4.23 -1.00 4.85
CA ALA A 109 4.23 -1.14 3.41
C ALA A 109 5.30 -2.15 2.99
N TRP A 110 4.96 -3.04 2.05
CA TRP A 110 5.91 -4.04 1.56
C TRP A 110 7.25 -3.45 1.09
N PRO A 111 7.29 -2.36 0.30
CA PRO A 111 8.56 -1.77 -0.12
C PRO A 111 9.44 -1.31 1.04
N ASN A 112 8.83 -0.77 2.10
CA ASN A 112 9.56 -0.35 3.28
C ASN A 112 10.09 -1.55 4.06
N ILE A 113 9.28 -2.61 4.21
CA ILE A 113 9.69 -3.86 4.86
C ILE A 113 10.88 -4.50 4.13
N TRP A 114 10.84 -4.56 2.80
CA TRP A 114 11.93 -5.09 1.98
C TRP A 114 13.21 -4.27 2.10
N ALA A 115 13.07 -2.94 2.18
CA ALA A 115 14.18 -2.01 2.33
C ALA A 115 14.75 -1.95 3.76
N GLN A 116 13.96 -2.37 4.75
CA GLN A 116 14.19 -2.10 6.18
C GLN A 116 14.29 -0.60 6.51
N GLU A 117 13.77 0.26 5.64
CA GLU A 117 13.76 1.71 5.79
C GLU A 117 12.53 2.32 5.10
N GLU A 118 12.23 3.58 5.41
CA GLU A 118 11.11 4.28 4.79
C GLU A 118 11.50 4.76 3.38
N ILE A 119 10.96 4.06 2.37
CA ILE A 119 10.95 4.47 0.96
C ILE A 119 9.69 5.27 0.66
N VAL A 120 8.54 4.78 1.13
CA VAL A 120 7.23 5.39 0.93
C VAL A 120 6.68 5.89 2.27
N PRO A 121 6.07 7.08 2.34
CA PRO A 121 5.53 7.60 3.59
C PRO A 121 4.34 6.75 4.08
N GLU A 122 4.35 6.44 5.38
CA GLU A 122 3.29 5.71 6.08
C GLU A 122 2.60 6.65 7.09
N LEU A 123 1.40 7.12 6.75
CA LEU A 123 0.61 8.00 7.60
C LEU A 123 -0.24 7.16 8.55
N VAL A 124 0.25 7.00 9.79
CA VAL A 124 -0.41 6.23 10.85
C VAL A 124 -1.08 7.18 11.83
N GLY A 125 -2.35 6.96 12.15
CA GLY A 125 -3.02 7.66 13.25
C GLY A 125 -4.40 8.16 12.91
N GLN A 126 -4.83 9.20 13.62
CA GLN A 126 -6.12 9.84 13.37
C GLN A 126 -6.05 10.81 12.18
N LEU A 127 -6.02 10.27 10.97
CA LEU A 127 -5.80 11.02 9.74
C LEU A 127 -6.93 12.03 9.45
N GLN A 128 -6.59 13.31 9.29
CA GLN A 128 -7.50 14.33 8.76
C GLN A 128 -7.32 14.49 7.24
N PRO A 129 -8.41 14.66 6.46
CA PRO A 129 -8.31 14.82 5.00
C PRO A 129 -7.39 15.97 4.56
N GLN A 130 -7.38 17.09 5.30
CA GLN A 130 -6.56 18.25 5.00
C GLN A 130 -5.06 17.96 5.19
N GLU A 131 -4.71 17.20 6.23
CA GLU A 131 -3.32 16.80 6.48
C GLU A 131 -2.82 15.85 5.39
N VAL A 132 -3.64 14.87 5.01
CA VAL A 132 -3.31 13.96 3.90
C VAL A 132 -3.15 14.73 2.60
N ALA A 133 -4.04 15.68 2.31
CA ALA A 133 -3.96 16.52 1.12
C ALA A 133 -2.68 17.35 1.09
N GLN A 134 -2.24 17.90 2.23
CA GLN A 134 -1.01 18.68 2.31
C GLN A 134 0.23 17.83 1.98
N VAL A 135 0.28 16.59 2.47
CA VAL A 135 1.35 15.64 2.15
C VAL A 135 1.34 15.30 0.66
N VAL A 136 0.16 15.01 0.10
CA VAL A 136 0.01 14.70 -1.33
C VAL A 136 0.48 15.88 -2.19
N LEU A 137 0.05 17.09 -1.88
CA LEU A 137 0.44 18.31 -2.59
C LEU A 137 1.95 18.54 -2.52
N ASP A 138 2.58 18.37 -1.36
CA ASP A 138 4.04 18.48 -1.23
C ASP A 138 4.79 17.52 -2.17
N TYR A 139 4.31 16.28 -2.33
CA TYR A 139 4.91 15.36 -3.30
C TYR A 139 4.66 15.76 -4.76
N LEU A 140 3.45 16.22 -5.08
CA LEU A 140 3.09 16.64 -6.44
C LEU A 140 3.82 17.91 -6.87
N GLU A 141 4.07 18.84 -5.95
CA GLU A 141 4.82 20.09 -6.18
C GLU A 141 6.33 19.85 -6.28
N HIS A 142 6.83 18.70 -5.80
CA HIS A 142 8.25 18.34 -5.85
C HIS A 142 8.48 17.03 -6.63
N PRO A 143 8.44 17.05 -7.99
CA PRO A 143 8.63 15.86 -8.82
C PRO A 143 9.92 15.08 -8.55
N GLN A 144 10.95 15.74 -8.03
CA GLN A 144 12.22 15.13 -7.63
C GLN A 144 12.04 14.11 -6.49
N LYS A 145 11.14 14.38 -5.52
CA LYS A 145 10.79 13.43 -4.45
C LYS A 145 10.17 12.16 -5.03
N LEU A 146 9.28 12.31 -6.02
CA LEU A 146 8.65 11.19 -6.71
C LEU A 146 9.67 10.35 -7.51
N GLU A 147 10.64 10.99 -8.16
CA GLU A 147 11.67 10.25 -8.90
C GLU A 147 12.63 9.50 -7.97
N ILE A 148 13.02 10.10 -6.84
CA ILE A 148 13.82 9.42 -5.81
C ILE A 148 13.05 8.20 -5.28
N MET A 149 11.76 8.37 -4.94
CA MET A 149 10.92 7.27 -4.49
C MET A 149 10.83 6.16 -5.54
N ARG A 150 10.59 6.52 -6.81
CA ARG A 150 10.53 5.57 -7.94
C ARG A 150 11.84 4.79 -8.10
N SER A 151 12.98 5.48 -8.02
CA SER A 151 14.31 4.84 -8.09
C SER A 151 14.51 3.83 -6.95
N ARG A 152 14.16 4.22 -5.72
CA ARG A 152 14.25 3.34 -4.54
C ARG A 152 13.29 2.16 -4.60
N LEU A 153 12.07 2.34 -5.12
CA LEU A 153 11.13 1.24 -5.36
C LEU A 153 11.69 0.23 -6.37
N ARG A 154 12.34 0.70 -7.46
CA ARG A 154 13.01 -0.18 -8.43
C ARG A 154 14.18 -0.95 -7.82
N SER A 155 14.90 -0.39 -6.84
CA SER A 155 16.02 -1.10 -6.21
C SER A 155 15.60 -2.17 -5.21
N VAL A 156 14.35 -2.15 -4.72
CA VAL A 156 13.86 -3.13 -3.74
C VAL A 156 12.85 -4.12 -4.29
N ARG A 157 12.35 -3.91 -5.52
CA ARG A 157 11.50 -4.91 -6.16
C ARG A 157 12.32 -6.17 -6.46
N GLY A 158 11.68 -7.33 -6.30
CA GLY A 158 12.33 -8.61 -6.59
C GLY A 158 12.73 -8.76 -8.07
N GLU A 159 13.68 -9.65 -8.32
CA GLU A 159 14.07 -10.03 -9.67
C GLU A 159 12.90 -10.68 -10.44
N PRO A 160 12.80 -10.48 -11.76
CA PRO A 160 11.82 -11.18 -12.58
C PRO A 160 12.04 -12.71 -12.53
N GLY A 161 11.02 -13.46 -12.96
CA GLY A 161 11.09 -14.93 -13.06
C GLY A 161 10.47 -15.69 -11.90
N ALA A 162 9.67 -15.05 -11.04
CA ALA A 162 8.92 -15.75 -9.98
C ALA A 162 8.02 -16.87 -10.55
N ALA A 163 7.36 -16.65 -11.68
CA ALA A 163 6.53 -17.67 -12.35
C ALA A 163 7.37 -18.86 -12.85
N GLN A 164 8.57 -18.58 -13.40
CA GLN A 164 9.50 -19.61 -13.87
C GLN A 164 9.99 -20.47 -12.70
N LYS A 165 10.45 -19.83 -11.62
CA LYS A 165 10.88 -20.52 -10.40
C LYS A 165 9.77 -21.38 -9.80
N LEU A 166 8.53 -20.89 -9.80
CA LEU A 166 7.38 -21.65 -9.34
C LEU A 166 7.15 -22.89 -10.23
N ALA A 167 7.23 -22.74 -11.55
CA ALA A 167 7.07 -23.86 -12.47
C ALA A 167 8.17 -24.92 -12.28
N GLU A 168 9.41 -24.49 -12.03
CA GLU A 168 10.54 -25.38 -11.72
C GLU A 168 10.30 -26.15 -10.42
N LEU A 169 9.90 -25.48 -9.34
CA LEU A 169 9.58 -26.13 -8.06
C LEU A 169 8.44 -27.15 -8.19
N VAL A 170 7.39 -26.82 -8.94
CA VAL A 170 6.27 -27.76 -9.18
C VAL A 170 6.75 -28.97 -9.97
N LYS A 171 7.62 -28.77 -10.98
CA LYS A 171 8.20 -29.86 -11.76
C LYS A 171 9.04 -30.79 -10.88
N GLU A 172 9.92 -30.23 -10.04
CA GLU A 172 10.77 -30.99 -9.13
C GLU A 172 9.94 -31.84 -8.16
N GLU A 173 8.86 -31.28 -7.61
CA GLU A 173 7.96 -32.01 -6.71
C GLU A 173 7.26 -33.17 -7.42
N LEU A 174 6.81 -32.97 -8.67
CA LEU A 174 6.19 -34.02 -9.48
C LEU A 174 7.18 -35.15 -9.85
N GLU A 175 8.45 -34.84 -10.07
CA GLU A 175 9.50 -35.82 -10.35
C GLU A 175 9.97 -36.58 -9.10
N SER A 176 9.61 -36.10 -7.91
CA SER A 176 9.93 -36.74 -6.62
C SER A 176 8.94 -37.84 -6.20
N PHE A 177 7.81 -37.98 -6.92
CA PHE A 177 6.84 -39.08 -6.79
C PHE A 177 7.19 -40.26 -7.68
#